data_AF-A0A2E3YAN6-F1
#
_entry.id   AF-A0A2E3YAN6-F1
#
_cell.length_a   1.000
_cell.length_b   1.000
_cell.length_c   1.000
_cell.angle_alpha   90.00
_cell.angle_beta   90.00
_cell.angle_gamma   90.00
#
_symmetry.space_group_name_H-M   'P 1'
#
loop_
_entity.id
_entity.type
_entity.pdbx_description
1 polymer ?
#
loop_
_entity_poly.entity_id
_entity_poly.type
_entity_poly.pdbx_seq_one_letter_code
_entity_poly.pdbx_strand_id
1 'polypeptide(L)'
;MLATARLPRSPNPWRLYRSTCRDDLFVAYFVEDINLAEVDRLAEVAESVGLDPDGARRALRDPRYRAEVSANWERSRQLGITAVPTFQAAGRAVVGAQPYEVLEQLVEMAGASRH
;
A
#
# COMPACT_ATOMS: atom_id res chain seq x y z
N MET A 1 -38.12 -11.25 -1.30
CA MET A 1 -37.83 -10.21 -2.31
C MET A 1 -36.50 -9.57 -1.94
N LEU A 2 -35.39 -10.27 -2.22
CA LEU A 2 -34.04 -9.80 -1.90
C LEU A 2 -33.48 -9.09 -3.14
N ALA A 3 -33.33 -7.77 -3.04
CA ALA A 3 -32.69 -6.96 -4.06
C ALA A 3 -31.19 -7.24 -4.05
N THR A 4 -30.71 -8.02 -5.02
CA THR A 4 -29.28 -8.09 -5.36
C THR A 4 -28.86 -6.74 -5.91
N ALA A 5 -28.25 -5.90 -5.07
CA ALA A 5 -27.64 -4.65 -5.51
C ALA A 5 -26.50 -4.99 -6.48
N ARG A 6 -26.73 -4.75 -7.77
CA ARG A 6 -25.75 -4.92 -8.82
C ARG A 6 -24.69 -3.83 -8.62
N LEU A 7 -23.49 -4.21 -8.19
CA LEU A 7 -22.37 -3.27 -8.12
C LEU A 7 -22.20 -2.60 -9.49
N PRO A 8 -21.95 -1.27 -9.56
CA PRO A 8 -21.69 -0.60 -10.83
C PRO A 8 -20.49 -1.26 -11.50
N ARG A 9 -20.62 -1.53 -12.80
CA ARG A 9 -19.49 -2.03 -13.61
C ARG A 9 -18.45 -0.92 -13.68
N SER A 10 -17.43 -1.02 -12.84
CA SER A 10 -16.23 -0.22 -13.07
C SER A 10 -15.64 -0.62 -14.43
N PRO A 11 -15.24 0.34 -15.28
CA PRO A 11 -14.51 0.05 -16.51
C PRO A 11 -13.13 -0.58 -16.22
N ASN A 12 -12.69 -0.62 -14.96
CA ASN A 12 -11.42 -1.16 -14.57
C ASN A 12 -11.54 -2.55 -13.93
N PRO A 13 -11.08 -3.64 -14.58
CA PRO A 13 -11.36 -5.02 -14.15
C PRO A 13 -10.81 -5.38 -12.77
N TRP A 14 -9.81 -4.66 -12.24
CA TRP A 14 -9.26 -4.89 -10.90
C TRP A 14 -10.08 -4.29 -9.76
N ARG A 15 -11.03 -3.36 -10.03
CA ARG A 15 -11.93 -2.79 -9.00
C ARG A 15 -12.97 -3.77 -8.47
N LEU A 16 -13.02 -4.99 -9.01
CA LEU A 16 -13.89 -6.07 -8.52
C LEU A 16 -13.30 -6.80 -7.31
N TYR A 17 -12.02 -6.59 -6.98
CA TYR A 17 -11.39 -7.12 -5.77
C TYR A 17 -11.50 -6.11 -4.62
N ARG A 18 -11.54 -6.59 -3.38
CA ARG A 18 -11.48 -5.72 -2.19
C ARG A 18 -10.05 -5.16 -2.08
N SER A 19 -9.75 -4.10 -2.82
CA SER A 19 -8.44 -3.46 -2.81
C SER A 19 -8.26 -2.62 -1.55
N THR A 20 -7.03 -2.58 -1.05
CA THR A 20 -6.68 -1.64 0.01
C THR A 20 -6.36 -0.27 -0.61
N CYS A 21 -6.43 0.80 0.20
CA CYS A 21 -6.01 2.14 -0.24
C CYS A 21 -4.61 2.13 -0.89
N ARG A 22 -3.67 1.34 -0.36
CA ARG A 22 -2.33 1.17 -0.93
C ARG A 22 -2.37 0.59 -2.34
N ASP A 23 -3.19 -0.42 -2.57
CA ASP A 23 -3.25 -1.10 -3.87
C ASP A 23 -3.84 -0.16 -4.93
N ASP A 24 -4.89 0.59 -4.59
CA ASP A 24 -5.47 1.61 -5.49
C ASP A 24 -4.51 2.78 -5.75
N LEU A 25 -3.70 3.18 -4.76
CA LEU A 25 -2.63 4.16 -4.96
C LEU A 25 -1.57 3.66 -5.94
N PHE A 26 -1.17 2.39 -5.86
CA PHE A 26 -0.24 1.82 -6.84
C PHE A 26 -0.83 1.82 -8.24
N VAL A 27 -2.11 1.50 -8.40
CA VAL A 27 -2.72 1.53 -9.72
C VAL A 27 -2.83 2.96 -10.26
N ALA A 28 -3.28 3.90 -9.41
CA ALA A 28 -3.36 5.31 -9.75
C ALA A 28 -2.03 5.84 -10.30
N TYR A 29 -0.92 5.53 -9.64
CA TYR A 29 0.41 5.99 -10.05
C TYR A 29 0.99 5.22 -11.24
N PHE A 30 1.02 3.88 -11.19
CA PHE A 30 1.77 3.07 -12.16
C PHE A 30 0.99 2.71 -13.42
N VAL A 31 -0.34 2.83 -13.41
CA VAL A 31 -1.20 2.44 -14.55
C VAL A 31 -1.98 3.62 -15.10
N GLU A 32 -2.53 4.45 -14.22
CA GLU A 32 -3.41 5.56 -14.61
C GLU A 32 -2.68 6.90 -14.75
N ASP A 33 -1.37 6.95 -14.51
CA ASP A 33 -0.51 8.15 -14.60
C ASP A 33 -1.03 9.33 -13.75
N ILE A 34 -1.64 9.02 -12.61
CA ILE A 34 -2.15 10.02 -11.67
C ILE A 34 -1.00 10.54 -10.80
N ASN A 35 -0.83 11.86 -10.80
CA ASN A 35 0.14 12.53 -9.94
C ASN A 35 -0.29 12.49 -8.46
N LEU A 36 0.27 11.54 -7.71
CA LEU A 36 0.02 11.39 -6.27
C LEU A 36 0.67 12.47 -5.39
N ALA A 37 1.44 13.42 -5.96
CA ALA A 37 1.89 14.59 -5.20
C ALA A 37 0.77 15.61 -4.96
N GLU A 38 -0.36 15.49 -5.67
CA GLU A 38 -1.52 16.36 -5.52
C GLU A 38 -2.49 15.83 -4.46
N VAL A 39 -2.75 16.63 -3.43
CA VAL A 39 -3.62 16.26 -2.29
C VAL A 39 -5.03 15.88 -2.74
N ASP A 40 -5.58 16.58 -3.73
CA ASP A 40 -6.93 16.28 -4.22
C ASP A 40 -6.99 14.96 -4.99
N ARG A 41 -5.94 14.60 -5.75
CA ARG A 41 -5.83 13.29 -6.40
C ARG A 41 -5.73 12.15 -5.40
N LEU A 42 -4.95 12.34 -4.32
CA LEU A 42 -4.90 11.37 -3.23
C LEU A 42 -6.26 11.20 -2.53
N ALA A 43 -7.02 12.29 -2.35
CA ALA A 43 -8.34 12.25 -1.73
C ALA A 43 -9.38 11.54 -2.62
N GLU A 44 -9.32 11.72 -3.95
CA GLU A 44 -10.13 10.98 -4.93
C GLU A 44 -9.87 9.47 -4.85
N VAL A 45 -8.60 9.06 -4.74
CA VAL A 45 -8.24 7.63 -4.58
C VAL A 45 -8.77 7.09 -3.24
N ALA A 46 -8.63 7.86 -2.15
CA ALA A 46 -9.15 7.47 -0.83
C ALA A 46 -10.68 7.29 -0.83
N GLU A 47 -11.42 8.19 -1.50
CA GLU A 47 -12.86 8.06 -1.68
C GLU A 47 -13.23 6.80 -2.46
N SER A 48 -12.44 6.44 -3.49
CA SER A 48 -12.70 5.27 -4.31
C SER A 48 -12.64 3.94 -3.55
N VAL A 49 -11.95 3.90 -2.40
CA VAL A 49 -11.91 2.76 -1.47
C VAL A 49 -12.82 2.94 -0.24
N GLY A 50 -13.69 3.95 -0.23
CA GLY A 50 -14.71 4.19 0.78
C GLY A 50 -14.26 5.03 1.99
N LEU A 51 -13.15 5.77 1.90
CA LEU A 51 -12.71 6.70 2.96
C LEU A 51 -13.33 8.10 2.76
N ASP A 52 -13.47 8.87 3.84
CA ASP A 52 -13.88 10.27 3.78
C ASP A 52 -12.82 11.13 3.08
N PRO A 53 -13.11 11.73 1.91
CA PRO A 53 -12.13 12.54 1.17
C PRO A 53 -11.70 13.79 1.95
N ASP A 54 -12.59 14.42 2.72
CA ASP A 54 -12.21 15.58 3.53
C ASP A 54 -11.37 15.17 4.73
N GLY A 55 -11.65 14.00 5.31
CA GLY A 55 -10.81 13.34 6.29
C GLY A 55 -9.41 13.07 5.75
N ALA A 56 -9.31 12.54 4.52
CA ALA A 56 -8.03 12.31 3.84
C ALA A 56 -7.27 13.63 3.64
N ARG A 57 -7.92 14.70 3.14
CA ARG A 57 -7.30 16.03 3.00
C ARG A 57 -6.77 16.59 4.32
N ARG A 58 -7.54 16.43 5.41
CA ARG A 58 -7.12 16.85 6.75
C ARG A 58 -5.90 16.05 7.20
N ALA A 59 -5.92 14.72 7.06
CA ALA A 59 -4.82 13.86 7.44
C ALA A 59 -3.53 14.17 6.66
N LEU A 60 -3.63 14.38 5.34
CA LEU A 60 -2.48 14.72 4.48
C LEU A 60 -1.79 16.04 4.86
N ARG A 61 -2.51 16.94 5.55
CA ARG A 61 -1.99 18.23 6.04
C ARG A 61 -1.65 18.22 7.52
N ASP A 62 -1.92 17.13 8.23
CA ASP A 62 -1.71 17.04 9.66
C ASP A 62 -0.22 16.77 9.98
N PRO A 63 0.43 17.65 10.76
CA PRO A 63 1.83 17.47 11.15
C PRO A 63 2.11 16.16 11.90
N ARG A 64 1.10 15.57 12.55
CA ARG A 64 1.24 14.30 13.29
C ARG A 64 1.63 13.15 12.36
N TYR A 65 0.92 12.99 11.24
CA TYR A 65 1.24 11.93 10.27
C TYR A 65 2.55 12.21 9.52
N ARG A 66 2.90 13.49 9.31
CA ARG A 66 4.22 13.85 8.80
C ARG A 66 5.33 13.38 9.74
N ALA A 67 5.16 13.59 11.05
CA ALA A 67 6.13 13.14 12.04
C ALA A 67 6.26 11.61 12.06
N GLU A 68 5.14 10.88 11.98
CA GLU A 68 5.16 9.42 11.88
C GLU A 68 5.88 8.91 10.62
N VAL A 69 5.61 9.51 9.46
CA VAL A 69 6.31 9.18 8.20
C VAL A 69 7.80 9.48 8.32
N SER A 70 8.19 10.63 8.86
CA SER A 70 9.60 10.97 9.09
C SER A 70 10.29 9.99 10.05
N ALA A 71 9.62 9.54 11.11
CA ALA A 71 10.15 8.52 12.01
C ALA A 71 10.35 7.17 11.31
N ASN A 72 9.46 6.79 10.40
CA ASN A 72 9.62 5.57 9.59
C ASN A 72 10.82 5.65 8.64
N TRP A 73 11.08 6.82 8.03
CA TRP A 73 12.28 7.05 7.23
C TRP A 73 13.55 6.90 8.07
N GLU A 74 13.59 7.53 9.25
CA GLU A 74 14.74 7.46 10.14
C GLU A 74 14.99 6.02 10.62
N ARG A 75 13.93 5.31 11.03
CA ARG A 75 14.02 3.88 11.38
C ARG A 75 14.59 3.05 10.23
N SER A 76 14.15 3.31 8.99
CA SER A 76 14.65 2.58 7.82
C SER A 76 16.15 2.80 7.62
N ARG A 77 16.64 4.04 7.82
CA ARG A 77 18.07 4.35 7.76
C ARG A 77 18.86 3.65 8.87
N GLN A 78 18.35 3.65 10.10
CA GLN A 78 18.98 2.97 11.24
C GLN A 78 19.08 1.44 11.03
N LEU A 79 18.10 0.86 10.34
CA LEU A 79 18.12 -0.54 9.93
C LEU A 79 18.99 -0.82 8.69
N GLY A 80 19.66 0.19 8.13
CA GLY A 80 20.49 0.05 6.93
C GLY A 80 19.71 -0.20 5.64
N ILE A 81 18.40 0.08 5.62
CA ILE A 81 17.56 -0.10 4.43
C ILE A 81 17.86 1.02 3.43
N THR A 82 18.31 0.65 2.23
CA THR A 82 18.71 1.59 1.17
C THR A 82 17.91 1.44 -0.13
N ALA A 83 17.07 0.42 -0.24
CA ALA A 83 16.26 0.15 -1.43
C ALA A 83 14.89 -0.44 -1.05
N VAL A 84 13.92 -0.29 -1.96
CA VAL A 84 12.57 -0.86 -1.81
C VAL A 84 12.26 -1.83 -2.97
N PRO A 85 11.41 -2.84 -2.73
CA PRO A 85 11.00 -3.33 -1.41
C PRO A 85 12.18 -3.98 -0.67
N THR A 86 12.18 -3.93 0.67
CA THR A 86 13.09 -4.70 1.52
C THR A 86 12.26 -5.48 2.55
N PHE A 87 12.49 -6.78 2.65
CA PHE A 87 11.84 -7.68 3.60
C PHE A 87 12.86 -8.15 4.62
N GLN A 88 12.46 -8.27 5.89
CA GLN A 88 13.33 -8.77 6.96
C GLN A 88 12.62 -9.82 7.80
N ALA A 89 13.30 -10.93 8.08
CA ALA A 89 12.83 -11.98 8.99
C ALA A 89 14.03 -12.74 9.57
N ALA A 90 13.94 -13.21 10.82
CA ALA A 90 14.99 -13.96 11.51
C ALA A 90 16.41 -13.34 11.41
N GLY A 91 16.51 -12.01 11.51
CA GLY A 91 17.79 -11.30 11.41
C GLY A 91 18.41 -11.26 10.01
N ARG A 92 17.67 -11.68 8.97
CA ARG A 92 18.09 -11.62 7.57
C ARG A 92 17.24 -10.61 6.81
N ALA A 93 17.82 -10.04 5.75
CA ALA A 93 17.16 -9.10 4.86
C ALA A 93 17.20 -9.62 3.42
N VAL A 94 16.11 -9.42 2.69
CA VAL A 94 15.98 -9.63 1.25
C VAL A 94 15.62 -8.30 0.61
N VAL A 95 16.45 -7.85 -0.32
CA VAL A 95 16.33 -6.52 -0.95
C VAL A 95 15.92 -6.67 -2.42
N GLY A 96 14.97 -5.84 -2.85
CA GLY A 96 14.43 -5.79 -4.20
C GLY A 96 13.21 -6.68 -4.40
N ALA A 97 12.59 -6.54 -5.58
CA ALA A 97 11.48 -7.37 -6.03
C ALA A 97 12.00 -8.77 -6.41
N GLN A 98 12.23 -9.60 -5.39
CA GLN A 98 12.75 -10.95 -5.55
C GLN A 98 11.66 -11.95 -5.94
N PRO A 99 12.03 -13.09 -6.55
CA PRO A 99 11.12 -14.20 -6.80
C PRO A 99 10.41 -14.68 -5.52
N TYR A 100 9.22 -15.25 -5.69
CA TYR A 100 8.40 -15.74 -4.57
C TYR A 100 9.16 -16.74 -3.70
N GLU A 101 9.93 -17.63 -4.32
CA GLU A 101 10.69 -18.70 -3.66
C GLU A 101 11.72 -18.14 -2.68
N VAL A 102 12.30 -16.96 -2.98
CA VAL A 102 13.26 -16.29 -2.08
C VAL A 102 12.55 -15.75 -0.84
N LEU A 103 11.35 -15.17 -1.01
CA LEU A 103 10.55 -14.67 0.11
C LEU A 103 9.98 -15.82 0.95
N GLU A 104 9.59 -16.91 0.31
CA GLU A 104 9.13 -18.13 0.97
C GLU A 104 10.24 -18.71 1.87
N GLN A 105 11.45 -18.86 1.33
CA GLN A 105 12.60 -19.29 2.13
C GLN A 105 12.87 -18.34 3.31
N LEU A 106 12.77 -17.03 3.10
CA LEU A 106 12.97 -16.03 4.16
C LEU A 106 12.00 -16.26 5.35
N VAL A 107 10.73 -16.55 5.07
CA VAL A 107 9.73 -16.76 6.14
C VAL A 107 9.78 -18.17 6.73
N GLU A 108 10.12 -19.20 5.94
CA GLU A 108 10.36 -20.56 6.44
C GLU A 108 11.52 -20.57 7.45
N MET A 109 12.60 -19.84 7.15
CA MET A 109 13.71 -19.64 8.09
C MET A 109 13.32 -18.90 9.37
N ALA A 110 12.24 -18.12 9.33
CA ALA A 110 11.66 -17.45 10.49
C ALA A 110 10.66 -18.33 11.26
N GLY A 111 10.50 -19.60 10.86
CA GLY A 111 9.63 -20.57 11.50
C GLY A 111 8.22 -20.68 10.90
N ALA A 112 7.96 -20.02 9.77
CA ALA A 112 6.72 -20.26 9.03
C ALA A 112 6.71 -21.70 8.49
N SER A 113 5.54 -22.33 8.52
CA SER A 113 5.33 -23.67 7.93
C SER A 113 4.35 -23.56 6.78
N ARG A 114 4.58 -24.32 5.71
CA ARG A 114 3.62 -24.44 4.61
C ARG A 114 2.39 -25.20 5.12
N HIS A 115 1.21 -24.61 4.96
CA HIS A 115 -0.08 -25.26 5.21
C HIS A 115 -0.62 -25.92 3.94
#